data_AF-A0A534QUI4-F1
#
_entry.id   AF-A0A534QUI4-F1
#
_cell.length_a   1.000
_cell.length_b   1.000
_cell.length_c   1.000
_cell.angle_alpha   90.00
_cell.angle_beta   90.00
_cell.angle_gamma   90.00
#
_symmetry.space_group_name_H-M   'P 1'
#
loop_
_entity.id
_entity.type
_entity.pdbx_description
1 polymer ?
#
loop_
_entity_poly.entity_id
_entity_poly.type
_entity_poly.pdbx_seq_one_letter_code
_entity_poly.pdbx_strand_id
1 'polypeptide(L)'
;MQIVVEGLALYAFREMRNLTEEPLLKDLLTYVARDESRHHAYGVQYIERCVPCLGDEARTELEDFALECARTLIDRKAQGFFTTLLQIWAEAGVDPVEMIGCLQREAGDITRDLPKGRRLGPVQGFVIPTLRRCGLLSERVAAHFHGFLRENFGSAVVGEDVEEFLRYLPALPADTAAWVLGELQ
;
A
#
# COMPACT_ATOMS: atom_id res chain seq x y z
N MET A 1 5.86 13.16 1.86
CA MET A 1 5.39 12.49 3.10
C MET A 1 3.87 12.35 3.14
N GLN A 2 3.11 13.45 3.13
CA GLN A 2 1.63 13.41 3.27
C GLN A 2 0.95 12.47 2.25
N ILE A 3 1.21 12.62 0.94
CA ILE A 3 0.66 11.72 -0.09
C ILE A 3 0.97 10.23 0.12
N VAL A 4 2.10 9.88 0.73
CA VAL A 4 2.49 8.50 1.02
C VAL A 4 1.67 7.96 2.20
N VAL A 5 1.59 8.73 3.28
CA VAL A 5 0.84 8.35 4.49
C VAL A 5 -0.65 8.27 4.20
N GLU A 6 -1.21 9.26 3.52
CA GLU A 6 -2.63 9.25 3.12
C GLU A 6 -2.94 8.13 2.15
N GLY A 7 -2.05 7.83 1.20
CA GLY A 7 -2.25 6.70 0.30
C GLY A 7 -2.31 5.35 1.02
N LEU A 8 -1.46 5.17 2.04
CA LEU A 8 -1.51 4.02 2.94
C LEU A 8 -2.80 3.97 3.75
N ALA A 9 -3.23 5.11 4.28
CA ALA A 9 -4.47 5.22 5.07
C ALA A 9 -5.70 4.91 4.21
N LEU A 10 -5.79 5.47 3.01
CA LEU A 10 -6.87 5.24 2.06
C LEU A 10 -7.03 3.77 1.69
N TYR A 11 -5.92 3.10 1.39
CA TYR A 11 -5.95 1.66 1.13
C TYR A 11 -6.47 0.88 2.36
N ALA A 12 -5.98 1.21 3.56
CA ALA A 12 -6.40 0.54 4.78
C ALA A 12 -7.89 0.78 5.11
N PHE A 13 -8.37 2.02 4.99
CA PHE A 13 -9.79 2.35 5.21
C PHE A 13 -10.70 1.67 4.19
N ARG A 14 -10.28 1.59 2.92
CA ARG A 14 -11.00 0.84 1.89
C ARG A 14 -11.12 -0.63 2.27
N GLU A 15 -10.01 -1.28 2.64
CA GLU A 15 -10.03 -2.69 3.01
C GLU A 15 -10.89 -2.94 4.26
N MET A 16 -10.71 -2.14 5.32
CA MET A 16 -11.55 -2.25 6.53
C MET A 16 -13.04 -2.07 6.21
N ARG A 17 -13.39 -1.14 5.33
CA ARG A 17 -14.77 -0.90 4.90
C ARG A 17 -15.34 -2.07 4.09
N ASN A 18 -14.52 -2.68 3.24
CA ASN A 18 -14.93 -3.82 2.42
C ASN A 18 -15.10 -5.10 3.26
N LEU A 19 -14.30 -5.25 4.32
CA LEU A 19 -14.31 -6.41 5.20
C LEU A 19 -15.37 -6.33 6.30
N THR A 20 -15.70 -5.14 6.79
CA THR A 20 -16.66 -5.01 7.89
C THR A 20 -18.10 -5.30 7.46
N GLU A 21 -18.80 -6.08 8.28
CA GLU A 21 -20.23 -6.34 8.15
C GLU A 21 -21.07 -5.39 9.04
N GLU A 22 -20.44 -4.65 9.96
CA GLU A 22 -21.14 -3.76 10.89
C GLU A 22 -21.55 -2.45 10.19
N PRO A 23 -22.86 -2.13 10.11
CA PRO A 23 -23.34 -0.99 9.33
C PRO A 23 -22.78 0.36 9.76
N LEU A 24 -22.70 0.64 11.06
CA LEU A 24 -22.24 1.94 11.55
C LEU A 24 -20.76 2.18 11.22
N LEU A 25 -19.92 1.17 11.43
CA LEU A 25 -18.51 1.22 11.09
C LEU A 25 -18.31 1.37 9.58
N LYS A 26 -19.13 0.71 8.77
CA LYS A 26 -19.11 0.88 7.31
C LYS A 26 -19.43 2.31 6.88
N ASP A 27 -20.41 2.93 7.52
CA ASP A 27 -20.77 4.33 7.26
C ASP A 27 -19.65 5.29 7.71
N LEU A 28 -19.10 5.11 8.92
CA LEU A 28 -17.97 5.90 9.42
C LEU A 28 -16.76 5.81 8.50
N LEU A 29 -16.38 4.60 8.09
CA LEU A 29 -15.27 4.39 7.17
C LEU A 29 -15.56 4.98 5.79
N THR A 30 -16.82 5.00 5.34
CA THR A 30 -17.24 5.66 4.10
C THR A 30 -17.04 7.19 4.17
N TYR A 31 -17.38 7.81 5.30
CA TYR A 31 -17.19 9.25 5.48
C TYR A 31 -15.71 9.63 5.57
N VAL A 32 -14.91 8.88 6.33
CA VAL A 32 -13.45 9.08 6.42
C VAL A 32 -12.80 8.89 5.06
N ALA A 33 -13.13 7.79 4.35
CA ALA A 33 -12.64 7.54 3.00
C ALA A 33 -12.91 8.69 2.03
N ARG A 34 -14.12 9.28 2.09
CA ARG A 34 -14.48 10.44 1.26
C ARG A 34 -13.61 11.65 1.55
N ASP A 35 -13.34 11.94 2.81
CA ASP A 35 -12.52 13.10 3.18
C ASP A 35 -11.06 12.92 2.77
N GLU A 36 -10.46 11.79 3.15
CA GLU A 36 -9.07 11.47 2.82
C GLU A 36 -8.83 11.36 1.31
N SER A 37 -9.85 10.92 0.54
CA SER A 37 -9.73 10.87 -0.91
C SER A 37 -9.56 12.25 -1.54
N ARG A 38 -10.15 13.29 -0.93
CA ARG A 38 -10.01 14.68 -1.37
C ARG A 38 -8.67 15.27 -0.98
N HIS A 39 -8.20 15.00 0.24
CA HIS A 39 -6.86 15.39 0.69
C HIS A 39 -5.78 14.80 -0.21
N HIS A 40 -5.91 13.50 -0.50
CA HIS A 40 -5.00 12.80 -1.38
C HIS A 40 -5.06 13.35 -2.81
N ALA A 41 -6.27 13.50 -3.38
CA ALA A 41 -6.43 14.00 -4.74
C ALA A 41 -5.87 15.42 -4.92
N TYR A 42 -6.05 16.29 -3.92
CA TYR A 42 -5.45 17.61 -3.91
C TYR A 42 -3.92 17.53 -3.90
N GLY A 43 -3.35 16.71 -3.02
CA GLY A 43 -1.90 16.50 -2.94
C GLY A 43 -1.30 15.99 -4.25
N VAL A 44 -1.97 15.03 -4.90
CA VAL A 44 -1.57 14.50 -6.22
C VAL A 44 -1.61 15.60 -7.28
N GLN A 45 -2.72 16.35 -7.40
CA GLN A 45 -2.83 17.41 -8.40
C GLN A 45 -1.79 18.53 -8.20
N TYR A 46 -1.49 18.85 -6.95
CA TYR A 46 -0.46 19.84 -6.62
C TYR A 46 0.93 19.35 -7.04
N ILE A 47 1.33 18.16 -6.59
CA ILE A 47 2.66 17.61 -6.86
C ILE A 47 2.85 17.35 -8.36
N GLU A 48 1.87 16.77 -9.04
CA GLU A 48 1.91 16.50 -10.48
C GLU A 48 2.19 17.77 -11.30
N ARG A 49 1.71 18.94 -10.84
CA ARG A 49 1.97 20.24 -11.49
C ARG A 49 3.28 20.90 -11.06
N CYS A 50 3.73 20.67 -9.83
CA CYS A 50 4.95 21.27 -9.29
C CYS A 50 6.23 20.53 -9.70
N VAL A 51 6.19 19.19 -9.80
CA VAL A 51 7.38 18.38 -10.12
C VAL A 51 8.03 18.77 -11.45
N PRO A 52 7.29 19.05 -12.54
CA PRO A 52 7.89 19.54 -13.79
C PRO A 52 8.57 20.92 -13.68
N CYS A 53 8.29 21.70 -12.64
CA CYS A 53 8.90 23.00 -12.39
C CYS A 53 10.19 22.92 -11.57
N LEU A 54 10.56 21.74 -11.07
CA LEU A 54 11.79 21.53 -10.30
C LEU A 54 12.98 21.29 -11.23
N GLY A 55 14.16 21.74 -10.80
CA GLY A 55 15.42 21.31 -11.41
C GLY A 55 15.74 19.86 -11.07
N ASP A 56 16.68 19.26 -11.82
CA ASP A 56 17.02 17.83 -11.72
C ASP A 56 17.45 17.41 -10.31
N GLU A 57 18.25 18.23 -9.63
CA GLU A 57 18.73 17.97 -8.26
C GLU A 57 17.56 17.92 -7.27
N ALA A 58 16.72 18.97 -7.24
CA ALA A 58 15.56 19.02 -6.35
C ALA A 58 14.53 17.91 -6.63
N ARG A 59 14.37 17.52 -7.91
CA ARG A 59 13.52 16.39 -8.28
C ARG A 59 14.08 15.07 -7.74
N THR A 60 15.39 14.87 -7.86
CA THR A 60 16.09 13.67 -7.36
C THR A 60 15.97 13.56 -5.84
N GLU A 61 16.18 14.67 -5.12
CA GLU A 61 15.99 14.70 -3.66
C GLU A 61 14.54 14.36 -3.25
N LEU A 62 13.56 14.87 -3.99
CA LEU A 62 12.15 14.59 -3.72
C LEU A 62 11.78 13.13 -3.99
N GLU A 63 12.34 12.54 -5.05
CA GLU A 63 12.24 11.11 -5.35
C GLU A 63 12.82 10.26 -4.21
N ASP A 64 14.03 10.58 -3.75
CA ASP A 64 14.69 9.87 -2.65
C ASP A 64 13.91 9.98 -1.35
N PHE A 65 13.40 11.18 -1.06
CA PHE A 65 12.57 11.40 0.11
C PHE A 65 11.27 10.58 0.05
N ALA A 66 10.62 10.49 -1.12
CA ALA A 66 9.42 9.70 -1.30
C ALA A 66 9.70 8.19 -1.12
N LEU A 67 10.82 7.71 -1.67
CA LEU A 67 11.29 6.34 -1.52
C LEU A 67 11.53 5.99 -0.05
N GLU A 68 12.31 6.80 0.67
CA GLU A 68 12.65 6.54 2.07
C GLU A 68 11.42 6.62 2.99
N CYS A 69 10.48 7.54 2.72
CA CYS A 69 9.19 7.55 3.40
C CYS A 69 8.44 6.22 3.24
N ALA A 70 8.34 5.72 2.01
CA ALA A 70 7.62 4.48 1.72
C ALA A 70 8.32 3.25 2.34
N ARG A 71 9.65 3.17 2.25
CA ARG A 71 10.46 2.10 2.87
C ARG A 71 10.28 2.07 4.38
N THR A 72 10.44 3.22 5.03
CA THR A 72 10.29 3.36 6.50
C THR A 72 8.92 2.85 6.97
N LEU A 73 7.86 3.10 6.20
CA LEU A 73 6.50 2.66 6.54
C LEU A 73 6.29 1.16 6.34
N ILE A 74 6.98 0.54 5.38
CA ILE A 74 6.97 -0.93 5.21
C ILE A 74 7.73 -1.60 6.34
N ASP A 75 8.98 -1.16 6.60
CA ASP A 75 9.85 -1.77 7.61
C ASP A 75 9.24 -1.69 9.02
N ARG A 76 8.67 -0.53 9.39
CA ARG A 76 8.03 -0.34 10.70
C ARG A 76 6.76 -1.17 10.87
N LYS A 77 5.99 -1.41 9.80
CA LYS A 77 4.76 -2.20 9.88
C LYS A 77 5.06 -3.67 10.17
N ALA A 78 6.09 -4.27 9.57
CA ALA A 78 6.32 -5.70 9.71
C ALA A 78 6.60 -6.12 11.17
N GLN A 79 7.48 -5.40 11.87
CA GLN A 79 7.88 -5.74 13.24
C GLN A 79 6.82 -5.34 14.29
N GLY A 80 6.22 -4.16 14.16
CA GLY A 80 5.23 -3.67 15.12
C GLY A 80 3.86 -4.34 14.98
N PHE A 81 3.45 -4.68 13.75
CA PHE A 81 2.16 -5.35 13.53
C PHE A 81 2.13 -6.74 14.15
N PHE A 82 3.20 -7.51 13.99
CA PHE A 82 3.25 -8.87 14.52
C PHE A 82 3.12 -8.88 16.04
N THR A 83 3.86 -8.01 16.74
CA THR A 83 3.78 -7.93 18.20
C THR A 83 2.39 -7.50 18.69
N THR A 84 1.78 -6.51 18.04
CA THR A 84 0.39 -6.09 18.36
C THR A 84 -0.60 -7.22 18.10
N LEU A 85 -0.44 -7.99 17.03
CA LEU A 85 -1.33 -9.12 16.72
C LEU A 85 -1.27 -10.20 17.81
N LEU A 86 -0.07 -10.54 18.29
CA LEU A 86 0.09 -11.50 19.40
C LEU A 86 -0.58 -11.00 20.68
N GLN A 87 -0.48 -9.69 20.96
CA GLN A 87 -1.14 -9.08 22.12
C GLN A 87 -2.67 -9.17 22.00
N ILE A 88 -3.23 -8.83 20.84
CA ILE A 88 -4.67 -8.91 20.58
C ILE A 88 -5.17 -10.35 20.77
N TRP A 89 -4.45 -11.34 20.24
CA TRP A 89 -4.82 -12.74 20.42
C TRP A 89 -4.80 -13.15 21.89
N ALA A 90 -3.73 -12.81 22.62
CA ALA A 90 -3.62 -13.12 24.04
C ALA A 90 -4.76 -12.48 24.86
N GLU A 91 -5.09 -11.21 24.59
CA GLU A 91 -6.20 -10.50 25.24
C GLU A 91 -7.57 -11.12 24.89
N ALA A 92 -7.73 -11.64 23.67
CA ALA A 92 -8.92 -12.37 23.24
C ALA A 92 -8.99 -13.81 23.77
N GLY A 93 -7.99 -14.27 24.54
CA GLY A 93 -7.92 -15.62 25.10
C GLY A 93 -7.44 -16.69 24.10
N VAL A 94 -6.84 -16.28 22.98
CA VAL A 94 -6.23 -17.16 21.98
C VAL A 94 -4.74 -17.31 22.28
N ASP A 95 -4.24 -18.54 22.45
CA ASP A 95 -2.81 -18.78 22.62
C ASP A 95 -2.06 -18.42 21.32
N PRO A 96 -1.18 -17.41 21.33
CA PRO A 96 -0.48 -16.98 20.12
C PRO A 96 0.45 -18.06 19.56
N VAL A 97 1.03 -18.91 20.41
CA VAL A 97 1.93 -19.99 19.97
C VAL A 97 1.15 -21.06 19.23
N GLU A 98 -0.01 -21.45 19.78
CA GLU A 98 -0.90 -22.40 19.13
C GLU A 98 -1.41 -21.86 17.79
N MET A 99 -1.85 -20.60 17.77
CA MET A 99 -2.36 -19.94 16.55
C MET A 99 -1.30 -19.88 15.44
N ILE A 100 -0.05 -19.52 15.78
CA ILE A 100 1.06 -19.56 14.82
C ILE A 100 1.27 -20.98 14.30
N GLY A 101 1.23 -21.99 15.18
CA GLY A 101 1.36 -23.38 14.78
C GLY A 101 0.27 -23.84 13.81
N CYS A 102 -0.99 -23.42 14.02
CA CYS A 102 -2.09 -23.66 13.09
C CYS A 102 -1.85 -22.99 11.73
N LEU A 103 -1.51 -21.70 11.73
CA LEU A 103 -1.22 -20.95 10.49
C LEU A 103 -0.08 -21.58 9.69
N GLN A 104 0.97 -22.08 10.35
CA GLN A 104 2.08 -22.76 9.68
C GLN A 104 1.68 -24.09 9.04
N ARG A 105 0.86 -24.90 9.74
CA ARG A 105 0.35 -26.17 9.21
C ARG A 105 -0.55 -25.96 7.99
N GLU A 106 -1.37 -24.92 8.03
CA GLU A 106 -2.36 -24.61 6.99
C GLU A 106 -1.83 -23.63 5.93
N ALA A 107 -0.59 -23.15 6.05
CA ALA A 107 -0.02 -22.15 5.15
C ALA A 107 -0.12 -22.57 3.68
N GLY A 108 0.08 -23.86 3.39
CA GLY A 108 -0.01 -24.40 2.04
C GLY A 108 -1.44 -24.46 1.48
N ASP A 109 -2.46 -24.53 2.34
CA ASP A 109 -3.88 -24.50 1.96
C ASP A 109 -4.38 -23.05 1.84
N ILE A 110 -4.03 -22.19 2.81
CA ILE A 110 -4.35 -20.75 2.80
C ILE A 110 -3.81 -20.06 1.54
N THR A 111 -2.62 -20.47 1.08
CA THR A 111 -1.96 -19.87 -0.09
C THR A 111 -2.26 -20.57 -1.42
N ARG A 112 -2.93 -21.73 -1.40
CA ARG A 112 -3.21 -22.53 -2.60
C ARG A 112 -4.09 -21.80 -3.62
N ASP A 113 -5.14 -21.14 -3.12
CA ASP A 113 -6.15 -20.47 -3.94
C ASP A 113 -5.90 -18.96 -4.08
N LEU A 114 -4.78 -18.45 -3.55
CA LEU A 114 -4.41 -17.05 -3.75
C LEU A 114 -4.01 -16.86 -5.22
N PRO A 115 -4.73 -16.01 -5.99
CA PRO A 115 -4.34 -15.73 -7.36
C PRO A 115 -2.95 -15.08 -7.37
N LYS A 116 -2.01 -15.73 -8.05
CA LYS A 116 -0.67 -15.20 -8.28
C LYS A 116 -0.79 -13.79 -8.89
N GLY A 117 -0.20 -12.79 -8.24
CA GLY A 117 -0.09 -11.42 -8.78
C GLY A 117 -1.28 -10.47 -8.57
N ARG A 118 -2.24 -10.71 -7.66
CA ARG A 118 -3.45 -9.83 -7.55
C ARG A 118 -3.76 -9.15 -6.21
N ARG A 119 -3.15 -9.52 -5.09
CA ARG A 119 -3.29 -8.75 -3.85
C ARG A 119 -2.04 -7.91 -3.60
N LEU A 120 -1.95 -6.83 -4.35
CA LEU A 120 -0.92 -5.83 -4.13
C LEU A 120 -1.23 -5.13 -2.80
N GLY A 121 -0.32 -5.25 -1.82
CA GLY A 121 -0.45 -4.57 -0.54
C GLY A 121 -0.51 -3.04 -0.72
N PRO A 122 -0.79 -2.26 0.35
CA PRO A 122 -1.07 -0.83 0.25
C PRO A 122 0.02 -0.03 -0.48
N VAL A 123 1.28 -0.46 -0.39
CA VAL A 123 2.37 0.24 -1.06
C VAL A 123 2.40 -0.03 -2.57
N GLN A 124 2.35 -1.29 -3.00
CA GLN A 124 2.33 -1.64 -4.42
C GLN A 124 1.00 -1.32 -5.10
N GLY A 125 -0.10 -1.50 -4.39
CA GLY A 125 -1.45 -1.32 -4.91
C GLY A 125 -1.90 0.14 -4.96
N PHE A 126 -1.20 1.04 -4.26
CA PHE A 126 -1.63 2.44 -4.17
C PHE A 126 -0.49 3.45 -4.08
N VAL A 127 0.42 3.36 -3.11
CA VAL A 127 1.47 4.38 -2.92
C VAL A 127 2.39 4.52 -4.14
N ILE A 128 2.96 3.43 -4.64
CA ILE A 128 3.87 3.48 -5.78
C ILE A 128 3.15 3.95 -7.06
N PRO A 129 1.92 3.48 -7.35
CA PRO A 129 1.09 4.07 -8.40
C PRO A 129 0.83 5.58 -8.23
N THR A 130 0.62 6.07 -7.01
CA THR A 130 0.50 7.52 -6.74
C THR A 130 1.80 8.24 -7.08
N LEU A 131 2.95 7.71 -6.64
CA LEU A 131 4.26 8.30 -6.95
C LEU A 131 4.53 8.34 -8.46
N ARG A 132 4.13 7.30 -9.19
CA ARG A 132 4.17 7.28 -10.65
C ARG A 132 3.36 8.42 -11.25
N ARG A 133 2.11 8.62 -10.80
CA ARG A 133 1.24 9.70 -11.27
C ARG A 133 1.82 11.09 -10.95
N CYS A 134 2.49 11.23 -9.82
CA CYS A 134 3.18 12.47 -9.43
C CYS A 134 4.50 12.72 -10.20
N GLY A 135 4.94 11.81 -11.08
CA GLY A 135 6.22 11.92 -11.79
C GLY A 135 7.45 11.65 -10.92
N LEU A 136 7.27 10.95 -9.79
CA LEU A 136 8.30 10.64 -8.78
C LEU A 136 8.76 9.17 -8.82
N LEU A 137 8.41 8.43 -9.88
CA LEU A 137 8.83 7.04 -10.08
C LEU A 137 9.73 6.94 -11.32
N SER A 138 10.94 7.48 -11.21
CA SER A 138 11.99 7.23 -12.21
C SER A 138 12.39 5.76 -12.23
N GLU A 139 13.08 5.33 -13.28
CA GLU A 139 13.61 3.97 -13.41
C GLU A 139 14.50 3.59 -12.21
N ARG A 140 15.31 4.55 -11.73
CA ARG A 140 16.14 4.41 -10.53
C ARG A 140 15.29 4.10 -9.29
N VAL A 141 14.27 4.91 -9.02
CA VAL A 141 13.37 4.71 -7.87
C VAL A 141 12.60 3.40 -8.00
N ALA A 142 12.15 3.06 -9.21
CA ALA A 142 11.46 1.80 -9.49
C ALA A 142 12.35 0.59 -9.20
N ALA A 143 13.63 0.64 -9.58
CA ALA A 143 14.61 -0.41 -9.28
C ALA A 143 14.82 -0.58 -7.77
N HIS A 144 14.89 0.52 -7.01
CA HIS A 144 14.98 0.46 -5.55
C HIS A 144 13.74 -0.16 -4.92
N PHE A 145 12.53 0.23 -5.36
CA PHE A 145 11.29 -0.39 -4.88
C PHE A 145 11.23 -1.87 -5.23
N HIS A 146 11.58 -2.26 -6.46
CA HIS A 146 11.61 -3.65 -6.89
C HIS A 146 12.54 -4.48 -6.01
N GLY A 147 13.79 -4.05 -5.82
CA GLY A 147 14.75 -4.75 -4.96
C GLY A 147 14.25 -4.91 -3.53
N PHE A 148 13.82 -3.81 -2.91
CA PHE A 148 13.33 -3.81 -1.53
C PHE A 148 12.08 -4.67 -1.34
N LEU A 149 11.11 -4.58 -2.24
CA LEU A 149 9.88 -5.38 -2.15
C LEU A 149 10.16 -6.85 -2.44
N ARG A 150 11.07 -7.15 -3.37
CA ARG A 150 11.46 -8.54 -3.67
C ARG A 150 12.14 -9.20 -2.47
N GLU A 151 12.96 -8.47 -1.72
CA GLU A 151 13.57 -8.96 -0.48
C GLU A 151 12.54 -9.28 0.61
N ASN A 152 11.46 -8.48 0.70
CA ASN A 152 10.43 -8.64 1.72
C ASN A 152 9.31 -9.62 1.34
N PHE A 153 8.93 -9.70 0.06
CA PHE A 153 7.73 -10.40 -0.42
C PHE A 153 8.01 -11.47 -1.49
N GLY A 154 9.24 -11.58 -1.99
CA GLY A 154 9.65 -12.56 -3.01
C GLY A 154 9.29 -12.17 -4.46
N SER A 155 9.98 -12.77 -5.44
CA SER A 155 9.80 -12.42 -6.86
C SER A 155 8.42 -12.78 -7.42
N ALA A 156 7.77 -13.82 -6.88
CA ALA A 156 6.43 -14.24 -7.29
C ALA A 156 5.34 -13.17 -7.09
N VAL A 157 5.57 -12.18 -6.21
CA VAL A 157 4.64 -11.08 -5.92
C VAL A 157 5.01 -9.79 -6.67
N VAL A 158 6.31 -9.55 -6.85
CA VAL A 158 6.83 -8.25 -7.31
C VAL A 158 7.27 -8.28 -8.78
N GLY A 159 7.43 -9.46 -9.38
CA GLY A 159 8.04 -9.66 -10.70
C GLY A 159 9.53 -9.98 -10.63
N GLU A 160 10.06 -10.59 -11.67
CA GLU A 160 11.47 -11.00 -11.78
C GLU A 160 12.40 -9.80 -12.07
N ASP A 161 11.89 -8.81 -12.79
CA ASP A 161 12.61 -7.58 -13.15
C ASP A 161 11.77 -6.31 -12.96
N VAL A 162 12.41 -5.15 -13.16
CA VAL A 162 11.79 -3.83 -12.99
C VAL A 162 10.69 -3.60 -14.03
N GLU A 163 10.82 -4.16 -15.23
CA GLU A 163 9.82 -3.98 -16.28
C GLU A 163 8.52 -4.72 -15.93
N GLU A 164 8.64 -5.99 -15.50
CA GLU A 164 7.52 -6.80 -15.02
C GLU A 164 6.88 -6.16 -13.78
N PHE A 165 7.69 -5.68 -12.84
CA PHE A 165 7.22 -4.93 -11.68
C PHE A 165 6.36 -3.72 -12.08
N LEU A 166 6.85 -2.91 -13.03
CA LEU A 166 6.12 -1.73 -13.51
C LEU A 166 4.80 -2.12 -14.19
N ARG A 167 4.73 -3.28 -14.87
CA ARG A 167 3.49 -3.80 -15.48
C ARG A 167 2.49 -4.29 -14.44
N TYR A 168 2.95 -4.81 -13.29
CA TYR A 168 2.07 -5.25 -12.21
C TYR A 168 1.45 -4.10 -11.42
N LEU A 169 2.10 -2.92 -11.41
CA LEU A 169 1.55 -1.75 -10.74
C LEU A 169 0.24 -1.29 -11.40
N PRO A 170 -0.86 -1.13 -10.64
CA PRO A 170 -2.14 -0.75 -11.18
C PRO A 170 -2.12 0.69 -11.67
N ALA A 171 -2.95 0.99 -12.66
CA ALA A 171 -3.29 2.37 -12.97
C ALA A 171 -4.22 2.90 -11.88
N LEU A 172 -3.88 4.04 -11.28
CA LEU A 172 -4.83 4.75 -10.41
C LEU A 172 -5.77 5.58 -11.26
N PRO A 173 -7.09 5.51 -11.02
CA PRO A 173 -8.05 6.37 -11.70
C PRO A 173 -7.83 7.83 -11.30
N ALA A 174 -8.25 8.74 -12.17
CA ALA A 174 -8.21 10.16 -11.89
C ALA A 174 -9.01 10.51 -10.63
N ASP A 175 -10.18 9.88 -10.49
CA ASP A 175 -11.05 9.95 -9.32
C ASP A 175 -10.65 8.92 -8.27
N THR A 176 -9.81 9.36 -7.33
CA THR A 176 -9.42 8.56 -6.18
C THR A 176 -10.60 8.24 -5.27
N ALA A 177 -11.62 9.10 -5.16
CA ALA A 177 -12.76 8.88 -4.29
C ALA A 177 -13.58 7.68 -4.75
N ALA A 178 -13.88 7.61 -6.06
CA ALA A 178 -14.59 6.48 -6.66
C ALA A 178 -13.83 5.15 -6.46
N TRP A 179 -12.49 5.18 -6.54
CA TRP A 179 -11.66 3.99 -6.27
C TRP A 179 -11.76 3.53 -4.81
N VAL A 180 -11.63 4.46 -3.86
CA VAL A 180 -11.66 4.14 -2.42
C VAL A 180 -13.03 3.59 -2.03
N LEU A 181 -14.10 4.14 -2.60
CA LEU A 181 -15.48 3.71 -2.33
C LEU A 181 -15.86 2.39 -3.02
N GLY A 182 -15.01 1.87 -3.91
CA GLY A 182 -15.27 0.65 -4.67
C GLY A 182 -16.31 0.85 -5.77
N GLU A 183 -16.44 2.09 -6.26
CA GLU A 183 -17.37 2.46 -7.34
C GLU A 183 -16.75 2.21 -8.74
N LEU A 184 -15.46 1.87 -8.79
CA LEU A 184 -14.73 1.43 -9.99
C LEU A 184 -14.49 -0.08 -9.91
N GLN A 185 -15.11 -0.83 -10.82
CA GLN A 185 -14.97 -2.29 -10.99
C GLN A 185 -13.77 -2.64 -11.86
#